data_AF-A0A699YMZ8-F1
#
_entry.id   AF-A0A699YMZ8-F1
#
_cell.length_a   1.000
_cell.length_b   1.000
_cell.length_c   1.000
_cell.angle_alpha   90.00
_cell.angle_beta   90.00
_cell.angle_gamma   90.00
#
_symmetry.space_group_name_H-M   'P 1'
#
loop_
_entity.id
_entity.type
_entity.pdbx_description
1 polymer ?
#
loop_
_entity_poly.entity_id
_entity_poly.type
_entity_poly.pdbx_seq_one_letter_code
_entity_poly.pdbx_strand_id
1 'polypeptide(L)'
;MATEDAQFMAGQLLNLTSRTGSFLYMGPEVFRGEPYNTKADVFSFAVCMYEMLHMRSLLVTVLESANPDPDSRQRAIVEYASSVAAGYRPPVHSTLLPSLRQLLNNCWSTNPLERPTMTTVVER
;
A
#
# COMPACT_ATOMS: atom_id res chain seq x y z
N MET A 1 29.59 -2.72 5.36
CA MET A 1 28.58 -1.74 4.92
C MET A 1 27.32 -2.40 4.36
N ALA A 2 27.39 -3.50 3.57
CA ALA A 2 26.19 -4.24 3.13
C ALA A 2 25.59 -5.21 4.18
N THR A 3 26.30 -5.48 5.27
CA THR A 3 25.95 -6.49 6.28
C THR A 3 25.11 -5.94 7.43
N GLU A 4 25.19 -4.65 7.74
CA GLU A 4 24.37 -4.01 8.79
C GLU A 4 22.92 -3.79 8.33
N ASP A 5 22.71 -3.49 7.05
CA ASP A 5 21.37 -3.34 6.46
C ASP A 5 20.58 -4.65 6.48
N ALA A 6 21.25 -5.79 6.24
CA ALA A 6 20.63 -7.11 6.31
C ALA A 6 20.29 -7.51 7.76
N GLN A 7 21.13 -7.15 8.73
CA GLN A 7 20.90 -7.40 10.16
C GLN A 7 19.74 -6.55 10.72
N PHE A 8 19.56 -5.32 10.21
CA PHE A 8 18.44 -4.44 10.59
C PHE A 8 17.10 -4.94 10.01
N MET A 9 17.10 -5.51 8.79
CA MET A 9 15.91 -6.12 8.18
C MET A 9 15.43 -7.38 8.91
N ALA A 10 16.32 -8.13 9.57
CA ALA A 10 15.98 -9.30 10.36
C ALA A 10 15.27 -8.97 11.70
N GLY A 11 15.29 -7.71 12.15
CA GLY A 11 14.86 -7.32 13.49
C GLY A 11 13.35 -7.16 13.72
N GLN A 12 12.49 -7.19 12.70
CA GLN A 12 11.06 -6.92 12.86
C GLN A 12 10.16 -7.65 11.86
N LEU A 13 10.46 -8.91 11.51
CA LEU A 13 9.46 -9.72 10.83
C LEU A 13 8.35 -10.06 11.83
N LEU A 14 7.19 -9.44 11.64
CA LEU A 14 6.03 -9.63 12.49
C LEU A 14 5.24 -10.84 11.98
N ASN A 15 5.01 -11.82 12.86
CA ASN A 15 4.13 -12.96 12.58
C ASN A 15 2.72 -12.64 13.08
N LEU A 16 2.02 -11.79 12.34
CA LEU A 16 0.65 -11.37 12.60
C LEU A 16 -0.32 -12.12 11.67
N THR A 17 -1.61 -12.18 12.02
CA THR A 17 -2.61 -12.93 11.26
C THR A 17 -2.70 -12.47 9.80
N SER A 18 -2.53 -13.40 8.87
CA SER A 18 -2.68 -13.13 7.45
C SER A 18 -4.16 -12.94 7.09
N ARG A 19 -4.45 -12.06 6.12
CA ARG A 19 -5.80 -11.81 5.57
C ARG A 19 -6.86 -11.28 6.55
N THR A 20 -6.46 -10.74 7.69
CA THR A 20 -7.34 -9.95 8.58
C THR A 20 -7.01 -8.47 8.45
N GLY A 21 -7.91 -7.68 7.86
CA GLY A 21 -7.74 -6.23 7.67
C GLY A 21 -8.48 -5.71 6.44
N SER A 22 -8.38 -4.41 6.20
CA SER A 22 -8.96 -3.77 5.01
C SER A 22 -8.06 -4.02 3.79
N PHE A 23 -8.43 -4.96 2.91
CA PHE A 23 -7.64 -5.39 1.75
C PHE A 23 -7.02 -4.25 0.93
N LEU A 24 -7.73 -3.14 0.78
CA LEU A 24 -7.28 -1.99 -0.04
C LEU A 24 -6.06 -1.26 0.51
N TYR A 25 -5.72 -1.46 1.79
CA TYR A 25 -4.58 -0.83 2.46
C TYR A 25 -3.40 -1.79 2.62
N MET A 26 -3.57 -3.08 2.32
CA MET A 26 -2.51 -4.08 2.52
C MET A 26 -1.37 -3.87 1.52
N GLY A 27 -0.14 -3.87 2.03
CA GLY A 27 1.04 -4.02 1.19
C GLY A 27 1.01 -5.33 0.39
N PRO A 28 1.63 -5.40 -0.80
CA PRO A 28 1.68 -6.61 -1.62
C PRO A 28 2.13 -7.86 -0.88
N GLU A 29 3.14 -7.73 -0.01
CA GLU A 29 3.64 -8.82 0.83
C GLU A 29 2.60 -9.29 1.86
N VAL A 30 1.83 -8.36 2.45
CA VAL A 30 0.77 -8.67 3.41
C VAL A 30 -0.39 -9.38 2.72
N PHE A 31 -0.77 -8.93 1.53
CA PHE A 31 -1.82 -9.57 0.72
C PHE A 31 -1.44 -11.00 0.33
N ARG A 32 -0.16 -11.25 0.01
CA ARG A 32 0.37 -12.58 -0.34
C ARG A 32 0.63 -13.48 0.88
N GLY A 33 0.48 -12.97 2.11
CA GLY A 33 0.78 -13.71 3.33
C GLY A 33 2.28 -13.96 3.53
N GLU A 34 3.12 -13.10 2.97
CA GLU A 34 4.58 -13.12 3.15
C GLU A 34 4.96 -12.47 4.48
N PRO A 35 6.13 -12.81 5.06
CA PRO A 35 6.66 -12.10 6.21
C PRO A 35 6.81 -10.60 5.90
N TYR A 36 6.37 -9.76 6.82
CA TYR A 36 6.39 -8.31 6.64
C TYR A 36 6.90 -7.60 7.89
N ASN A 37 7.27 -6.34 7.71
CA ASN A 37 7.76 -5.45 8.76
C ASN A 37 7.04 -4.09 8.67
N THR A 38 7.57 -3.08 9.35
CA THR A 38 7.02 -1.70 9.37
C THR A 38 6.91 -1.04 7.99
N LYS A 39 7.51 -1.58 6.93
CA LYS A 39 7.30 -1.11 5.55
C LYS A 39 5.88 -1.39 5.04
N ALA A 40 5.15 -2.33 5.64
CA ALA A 40 3.73 -2.53 5.36
C ALA A 40 2.88 -1.32 5.81
N ASP A 41 3.24 -0.68 6.91
CA ASP A 41 2.56 0.53 7.40
C ASP A 41 2.83 1.73 6.50
N VAL A 42 4.04 1.85 5.95
CA VAL A 42 4.39 2.89 4.97
C VAL A 42 3.52 2.76 3.70
N PHE A 43 3.25 1.52 3.27
CA PHE A 43 2.33 1.27 2.16
C PHE A 43 0.90 1.70 2.50
N SER A 44 0.41 1.30 3.67
CA SER A 44 -0.93 1.68 4.16
C SER A 44 -1.07 3.21 4.24
N PHE A 45 -0.03 3.89 4.73
CA PHE A 45 0.04 5.35 4.77
C PHE A 45 -0.05 5.97 3.36
N ALA A 46 0.64 5.39 2.37
CA ALA A 46 0.57 5.87 0.99
C ALA A 46 -0.85 5.78 0.41
N VAL A 47 -1.59 4.72 0.76
CA VAL A 47 -3.01 4.60 0.38
C VAL A 47 -3.84 5.72 1.00
N CYS A 48 -3.67 6.00 2.30
CA CYS A 48 -4.33 7.13 2.96
C CYS A 48 -3.95 8.48 2.33
N MET A 49 -2.65 8.69 2.04
CA MET A 49 -2.16 9.88 1.36
C MET A 49 -2.82 10.05 -0.01
N TYR A 50 -2.95 8.96 -0.78
CA TYR A 50 -3.66 8.98 -2.06
C TYR A 50 -5.13 9.40 -1.87
N GLU A 51 -5.85 8.80 -0.93
CA GLU A 51 -7.26 9.12 -0.66
C GLU A 51 -7.45 10.59 -0.25
N MET A 52 -6.54 11.13 0.57
CA MET A 52 -6.53 12.55 0.96
C MET A 52 -6.27 13.47 -0.24
N LEU A 53 -5.28 13.15 -1.07
CA LEU A 53 -4.92 13.97 -2.23
C LEU A 53 -6.02 13.99 -3.31
N HIS A 54 -6.83 12.93 -3.38
CA HIS A 54 -7.93 12.81 -4.33
C HIS A 54 -9.30 13.14 -3.70
N MET A 55 -9.35 13.41 -2.40
CA MET A 55 -10.56 13.63 -1.61
C MET A 55 -11.62 12.53 -1.83
N ARG A 56 -11.18 11.29 -2.03
CA ARG A 56 -12.05 10.18 -2.40
C ARG A 56 -11.51 8.86 -1.87
N SER A 57 -12.40 8.08 -1.26
CA SER A 57 -12.05 6.74 -0.80
C SER A 57 -11.86 5.77 -1.97
N LEU A 58 -10.83 4.93 -1.87
CA LEU A 58 -10.64 3.80 -2.78
C LEU A 58 -11.78 2.79 -2.66
N LEU A 59 -12.33 2.58 -1.47
CA LEU A 59 -13.46 1.68 -1.30
C LEU A 59 -14.66 2.14 -2.13
N VAL A 60 -15.00 3.42 -2.05
CA VAL A 60 -16.09 4.00 -2.86
C VAL A 60 -15.80 3.83 -4.35
N THR A 61 -14.56 4.11 -4.77
CA THR A 61 -14.13 3.98 -6.17
C THR A 61 -14.28 2.53 -6.70
N VAL A 62 -13.86 1.54 -5.90
CA VAL A 62 -13.99 0.12 -6.25
C VAL A 62 -15.46 -0.29 -6.32
N LEU A 63 -16.26 0.09 -5.31
CA LEU A 63 -17.65 -0.34 -5.19
C LEU A 63 -18.59 0.29 -6.22
N GLU A 64 -18.29 1.49 -6.73
CA GLU A 64 -19.09 2.10 -7.80
C GLU A 64 -19.02 1.33 -9.12
N SER A 65 -17.90 0.66 -9.38
CA SER A 65 -17.75 -0.20 -10.55
C SER A 65 -18.30 -1.62 -10.36
N ALA A 66 -18.67 -1.98 -9.13
CA ALA A 66 -19.09 -3.33 -8.76
C ALA A 66 -20.62 -3.49 -8.81
N ASN A 67 -21.06 -4.73 -9.07
CA ASN A 67 -22.46 -5.10 -8.87
C ASN A 67 -22.86 -4.90 -7.38
N PRO A 68 -24.05 -4.35 -7.07
CA PRO A 68 -24.46 -4.07 -5.69
C PRO A 68 -24.61 -5.30 -4.79
N ASP A 69 -24.69 -6.49 -5.38
CA ASP A 69 -24.68 -7.77 -4.67
C ASP A 69 -23.47 -7.89 -3.71
N PRO A 70 -23.67 -8.29 -2.43
CA PRO A 70 -22.61 -8.38 -1.43
C PRO A 70 -21.40 -9.23 -1.84
N ASP A 71 -21.63 -10.40 -2.45
CA ASP A 71 -20.55 -11.29 -2.86
C ASP A 71 -19.72 -10.68 -3.99
N SER A 72 -20.40 -10.02 -4.94
CA SER A 72 -19.76 -9.30 -6.03
C SER A 72 -18.92 -8.12 -5.55
N ARG A 73 -19.40 -7.38 -4.54
CA ARG A 73 -18.62 -6.30 -3.89
C ARG A 73 -17.38 -6.83 -3.19
N GLN A 74 -17.51 -7.95 -2.47
CA GLN A 74 -16.37 -8.59 -1.80
C GLN A 74 -15.34 -9.06 -2.83
N ARG A 75 -15.78 -9.67 -3.94
CA ARG A 75 -14.88 -10.05 -5.06
C ARG A 75 -14.16 -8.84 -5.64
N ALA A 76 -14.87 -7.75 -5.92
CA ALA A 76 -14.27 -6.53 -6.48
C ALA A 76 -13.17 -5.95 -5.56
N ILE A 77 -13.37 -5.96 -4.25
CA ILE A 77 -12.34 -5.53 -3.27
C ILE A 77 -11.10 -6.41 -3.35
N VAL A 78 -11.28 -7.74 -3.39
CA VAL A 78 -10.17 -8.70 -3.43
C VAL A 78 -9.43 -8.64 -4.78
N GLU A 79 -10.16 -8.52 -5.89
CA GLU A 79 -9.59 -8.38 -7.23
C GLU A 79 -8.78 -7.08 -7.36
N TYR A 80 -9.31 -5.97 -6.84
CA TYR A 80 -8.57 -4.72 -6.81
C TYR A 80 -7.29 -4.85 -5.99
N ALA A 81 -7.36 -5.40 -4.76
CA ALA A 81 -6.17 -5.62 -3.93
C ALA A 81 -5.16 -6.57 -4.60
N SER A 82 -5.64 -7.60 -5.31
CA SER A 82 -4.78 -8.50 -6.10
C SER A 82 -4.08 -7.76 -7.24
N SER A 83 -4.77 -6.85 -7.94
CA SER A 83 -4.14 -6.02 -8.99
C SER A 83 -3.06 -5.12 -8.40
N VAL A 84 -3.31 -4.51 -7.23
CA VAL A 84 -2.34 -3.68 -6.51
C VAL A 84 -1.12 -4.50 -6.09
N ALA A 85 -1.33 -5.72 -5.59
CA ALA A 85 -0.25 -6.65 -5.26
C ALA A 85 0.58 -7.06 -6.48
N ALA A 86 -0.01 -7.05 -7.68
CA ALA A 86 0.66 -7.27 -8.97
C ALA A 86 1.32 -6.00 -9.55
N GLY A 87 1.24 -4.86 -8.86
CA GLY A 87 1.91 -3.61 -9.25
C GLY A 87 1.01 -2.53 -9.84
N TYR A 88 -0.30 -2.77 -9.97
CA TYR A 88 -1.23 -1.71 -10.37
C TYR A 88 -1.27 -0.59 -9.32
N ARG A 89 -1.30 0.66 -9.76
CA ARG A 89 -1.58 1.82 -8.90
C ARG A 89 -2.64 2.69 -9.59
N PRO A 90 -3.59 3.25 -8.83
CA PRO A 90 -4.58 4.15 -9.41
C PRO A 90 -3.92 5.42 -9.96
N PRO A 91 -4.47 6.03 -11.02
CA PRO A 91 -3.90 7.24 -11.62
C PRO A 91 -3.83 8.40 -10.64
N VAL A 92 -2.71 9.12 -10.65
CA VAL A 92 -2.49 10.32 -9.84
C VAL A 92 -2.63 11.57 -10.70
N HIS A 93 -3.51 12.50 -10.35
CA HIS A 93 -3.76 13.74 -11.10
C HIS A 93 -2.47 14.45 -11.51
N SER A 94 -2.34 14.85 -12.78
CA SER A 94 -1.14 15.48 -13.35
C SER A 94 -0.74 16.80 -12.65
N THR A 95 -1.70 17.48 -12.03
CA THR A 95 -1.50 18.73 -11.30
C THR A 95 -0.85 18.56 -9.92
N LEU A 96 -0.72 17.33 -9.41
CA LEU A 96 -0.04 17.08 -8.15
C LEU A 96 1.44 17.48 -8.25
N LEU A 97 1.92 18.21 -7.22
CA LEU A 97 3.32 18.63 -7.10
C LEU A 97 4.27 17.45 -7.33
N PRO A 98 5.33 17.61 -8.15
CA PRO A 98 6.25 16.52 -8.46
C PRO A 98 6.86 15.85 -7.22
N SER A 99 7.19 16.63 -6.18
CA SER A 99 7.72 16.12 -4.91
C SER A 99 6.72 15.21 -4.18
N LEU A 100 5.45 15.62 -4.09
CA LEU A 100 4.38 14.82 -3.48
C LEU A 100 4.09 13.55 -4.29
N ARG A 101 4.08 13.64 -5.62
CA ARG A 101 3.93 12.47 -6.49
C ARG A 101 5.07 11.48 -6.27
N GLN A 102 6.31 11.96 -6.19
CA GLN A 102 7.47 11.12 -5.95
C GLN A 102 7.42 10.48 -4.55
N LEU A 103 7.04 11.24 -3.52
CA LEU A 103 6.86 10.72 -2.17
C LEU A 103 5.82 9.60 -2.15
N LEU A 104 4.63 9.84 -2.72
CA LEU A 104 3.57 8.85 -2.85
C LEU A 104 4.07 7.58 -3.57
N ASN A 105 4.76 7.76 -4.70
CA ASN A 105 5.33 6.68 -5.50
C ASN A 105 6.35 5.83 -4.75
N ASN A 106 7.18 6.44 -3.92
CA ASN A 106 8.14 5.70 -3.11
C ASN A 106 7.44 4.95 -1.97
N CYS A 107 6.46 5.57 -1.30
CA CYS A 107 5.77 4.96 -0.16
C CYS A 107 4.93 3.73 -0.54
N TRP A 108 4.28 3.71 -1.71
CA TRP A 108 3.54 2.54 -2.20
C TRP A 108 4.31 1.67 -3.20
N SER A 109 5.65 1.65 -3.19
CA SER A 109 6.40 0.73 -4.07
C SER A 109 6.01 -0.73 -3.80
N THR A 110 5.97 -1.55 -4.85
CA THR A 110 5.72 -2.99 -4.72
C THR A 110 6.83 -3.66 -3.90
N ASN A 111 8.07 -3.20 -4.05
CA ASN A 111 9.22 -3.69 -3.29
C ASN A 111 9.31 -2.94 -1.93
N PRO A 112 9.17 -3.63 -0.79
CA PRO A 112 9.25 -3.00 0.54
C PRO A 112 10.59 -2.31 0.82
N LEU A 113 11.67 -2.74 0.15
CA LEU A 113 13.00 -2.16 0.32
C LEU A 113 13.12 -0.77 -0.28
N GLU A 114 12.35 -0.47 -1.32
CA GLU A 114 12.32 0.86 -1.98
C GLU A 114 11.48 1.87 -1.20
N ARG A 115 10.65 1.41 -0.26
CA ARG A 115 9.82 2.29 0.56
C ARG A 115 10.70 3.04 1.57
N PRO A 116 10.53 4.36 1.75
CA PRO A 116 11.23 5.09 2.81
C PRO A 116 10.80 4.59 4.20
N THR A 117 11.56 4.91 5.24
CA THR A 117 11.06 4.77 6.61
C THR A 117 10.10 5.92 6.92
N MET A 118 9.20 5.76 7.90
CA MET A 118 8.32 6.87 8.29
C MET A 118 9.10 8.09 8.80
N THR A 119 10.28 7.90 9.41
CA THR A 119 11.19 9.01 9.75
C THR A 119 11.59 9.80 8.50
N THR A 120 11.98 9.11 7.42
CA THR A 120 12.32 9.75 6.14
C THR A 120 11.11 10.43 5.49
N VAL A 121 9.90 9.91 5.69
CA VAL A 121 8.66 10.51 5.17
C VAL A 121 8.38 11.85 5.83
N VAL A 122 8.58 11.98 7.15
CA VAL A 122 8.34 13.23 7.90
C VAL A 122 9.33 14.34 7.52
N GLU A 123 10.52 13.98 7.06
CA GLU A 123 11.57 14.93 6.64
C GLU A 123 11.37 15.51 5.23
N ARG A 124 10.37 15.04 4.47
CA ARG A 124 10.10 15.44 3.09
C ARG A 124 8.91 16.38 2.97
#